data_AF-A0A348V8Y4-F1
#
_entry.id   AF-A0A348V8Y4-F1
#
_cell.length_a   1.000
_cell.length_b   1.000
_cell.length_c   1.000
_cell.angle_alpha   90.00
_cell.angle_beta   90.00
_cell.angle_gamma   90.00
#
_symmetry.space_group_name_H-M   'P 1'
#
loop_
_entity.id
_entity.type
_entity.pdbx_description
1 polymer ?
#
loop_
_entity_poly.entity_id
_entity_poly.type
_entity_poly.pdbx_seq_one_letter_code
_entity_poly.pdbx_strand_id
1 'polypeptide(L)'
;MKKIQNILSLLAFLVLFTSCEEWLDMPSESKADSSSIFASINRAEMTVVGAYPFLHTQELGYQLLMGTDEASSTESNSKYVMSNYDYTNLTGMLNSTYTTMYKAIEYANVCIANLPAMQASSEGEQKKIDALLGESLAIRAYAYWNLVRFFGDVPFSLKPTAELTTFSSSRVSRDTIWDQCVSDLQQAVELLPWKSEGV
;
A
#
# COMPACT_ATOMS: atom_id res chain seq x y z
N MET A 1 56.42 -40.19 11.88
CA MET A 1 55.55 -39.47 12.84
C MET A 1 55.35 -38.00 12.45
N LYS A 2 56.40 -37.21 12.20
CA LYS A 2 56.28 -35.79 11.76
C LYS A 2 55.43 -35.57 10.50
N LYS A 3 55.54 -36.46 9.49
CA LYS A 3 54.72 -36.37 8.25
C LYS A 3 53.22 -36.58 8.50
N ILE A 4 52.86 -37.46 9.46
CA ILE A 4 51.45 -37.72 9.83
C ILE A 4 50.89 -36.54 10.65
N GLN A 5 51.72 -35.97 11.55
CA GLN A 5 51.35 -34.77 12.31
C GLN A 5 51.13 -33.54 11.42
N ASN A 6 51.91 -33.40 10.34
CA ASN A 6 51.75 -32.32 9.37
C ASN A 6 50.48 -32.48 8.53
N ILE A 7 50.12 -33.72 8.15
CA ILE A 7 48.87 -34.01 7.42
C ILE A 7 47.65 -33.73 8.30
N LEU A 8 47.68 -34.15 9.57
CA LEU A 8 46.60 -33.85 10.53
C LEU A 8 46.45 -32.35 10.81
N SER A 9 47.55 -31.60 10.86
CA SER A 9 47.50 -30.14 11.03
C SER A 9 46.93 -29.43 9.80
N LEU A 10 47.24 -29.91 8.59
CA LEU A 10 46.70 -29.38 7.35
C LEU A 10 45.19 -29.66 7.22
N LEU A 11 44.76 -30.86 7.64
CA LEU A 11 43.34 -31.25 7.65
C LEU A 11 42.55 -30.42 8.67
N ALA A 12 43.12 -30.18 9.85
CA ALA A 12 42.52 -29.31 10.87
C ALA A 12 42.40 -27.84 10.41
N PHE A 13 43.36 -27.36 9.60
CA PHE A 13 43.32 -26.01 9.03
C PHE A 13 42.24 -25.87 7.94
N LEU A 14 41.95 -26.94 7.18
CA LEU A 14 40.88 -26.91 6.17
C LEU A 14 39.47 -26.83 6.79
N VAL A 15 39.28 -27.36 8.00
CA VAL A 15 37.98 -27.31 8.71
C VAL A 15 37.67 -25.89 9.21
N LEU A 16 38.65 -24.98 9.29
CA LEU A 16 38.44 -23.60 9.71
C LEU A 16 37.78 -22.71 8.64
N PHE A 17 37.60 -23.20 7.41
CA PHE A 17 36.98 -22.46 6.31
C PHE A 17 35.53 -22.89 6.00
N THR A 18 34.92 -23.75 6.82
CA THR A 18 33.48 -24.02 6.70
C THR A 18 32.72 -22.86 7.35
N SER A 19 32.54 -21.78 6.58
CA SER A 19 31.70 -20.64 6.94
C SER A 19 30.24 -21.11 7.05
N CYS A 20 29.62 -20.93 8.21
CA CYS A 20 28.19 -21.15 8.42
C CYS A 20 27.39 -20.01 7.77
N GLU A 21 27.29 -19.99 6.44
CA GLU A 21 26.51 -18.96 5.72
C GLU A 21 25.00 -19.06 6.01
N GLU A 22 24.49 -20.27 6.22
CA GLU A 22 23.04 -20.52 6.41
C GLU A 22 22.46 -19.92 7.71
N TRP A 23 23.29 -19.61 8.72
CA TRP A 23 22.85 -18.91 9.94
C TRP A 23 22.68 -17.39 9.74
N LEU A 24 23.42 -16.81 8.79
CA LEU A 24 23.34 -15.39 8.47
C LEU A 24 22.13 -15.07 7.58
N ASP A 25 21.72 -16.03 6.75
CA ASP A 25 20.51 -15.97 5.93
C ASP A 25 19.33 -16.67 6.61
N MET A 26 19.07 -16.37 7.89
CA MET A 26 17.83 -16.81 8.54
C MET A 26 16.68 -15.91 8.05
N PRO A 27 15.77 -16.39 7.17
CA PRO A 27 14.60 -15.60 6.81
C PRO A 27 13.78 -15.38 8.09
N SER A 28 13.26 -14.17 8.26
CA SER A 28 12.35 -13.92 9.36
C SER A 28 11.05 -14.68 9.09
N GLU A 29 10.72 -15.64 9.93
CA GLU A 29 9.46 -16.40 9.88
C GLU A 29 8.21 -15.49 9.91
N SER A 30 8.37 -14.24 10.39
CA SER A 30 7.32 -13.24 10.49
C SER A 30 7.28 -12.25 9.32
N LYS A 31 8.23 -12.29 8.38
CA LYS A 31 8.23 -11.40 7.21
C LYS A 31 7.22 -11.88 6.18
N ALA A 32 6.15 -11.12 6.03
CA ALA A 32 5.23 -11.26 4.92
C ALA A 32 5.79 -10.48 3.71
N ASP A 33 6.78 -11.08 3.04
CA ASP A 33 7.29 -10.52 1.78
C ASP A 33 6.23 -10.67 0.67
N SER A 34 6.21 -9.75 -0.30
CA SER A 34 5.22 -9.79 -1.39
C SER A 34 5.22 -11.14 -2.11
N SER A 35 6.38 -11.76 -2.28
CA SER A 35 6.48 -13.10 -2.90
C SER A 35 5.74 -14.20 -2.13
N SER A 36 5.65 -14.12 -0.79
CA SER A 36 4.96 -15.11 0.04
C SER A 36 3.47 -14.79 0.23
N ILE A 37 3.12 -13.50 0.19
CA ILE A 37 1.74 -13.00 0.21
C ILE A 37 1.02 -13.41 -1.08
N PHE A 38 1.56 -13.04 -2.24
CA PHE A 38 0.91 -13.26 -3.54
C PHE A 38 1.11 -14.68 -4.08
N ALA A 39 1.70 -15.59 -3.29
CA ALA A 39 1.69 -17.02 -3.57
C ALA A 39 0.34 -17.70 -3.24
N SER A 40 -0.56 -17.02 -2.52
CA SER A 40 -1.88 -17.55 -2.15
C SER A 40 -2.95 -16.48 -2.33
N ILE A 41 -4.05 -16.83 -2.98
CA ILE A 41 -5.17 -15.89 -3.20
C ILE A 41 -5.81 -15.44 -1.91
N ASN A 42 -5.94 -16.32 -0.92
CA ASN A 42 -6.48 -15.94 0.38
C ASN A 42 -5.61 -14.85 1.05
N ARG A 43 -4.28 -14.95 0.90
CA ARG A 43 -3.37 -13.94 1.44
C ARG A 43 -3.42 -12.65 0.62
N ALA A 44 -3.48 -12.74 -0.71
CA ALA A 44 -3.66 -11.59 -1.58
C ALA A 44 -4.98 -10.85 -1.28
N GLU A 45 -6.08 -11.58 -1.08
CA GLU A 45 -7.37 -11.03 -0.65
C GLU A 45 -7.27 -10.35 0.71
N MET A 46 -6.61 -10.96 1.70
CA MET A 46 -6.36 -10.31 2.99
C MET A 46 -5.57 -9.00 2.84
N THR A 47 -4.64 -8.92 1.90
CA THR A 47 -3.90 -7.67 1.61
C THR A 47 -4.81 -6.61 1.02
N VAL A 48 -5.67 -6.95 0.05
CA VAL A 48 -6.67 -6.01 -0.51
C VAL A 48 -7.65 -5.55 0.57
N VAL A 49 -8.17 -6.48 1.37
CA VAL A 49 -9.04 -6.17 2.53
C VAL A 49 -8.34 -5.24 3.53
N GLY A 50 -7.02 -5.39 3.71
CA GLY A 50 -6.21 -4.53 4.56
C GLY A 50 -6.19 -3.05 4.15
N ALA A 51 -6.51 -2.73 2.88
CA ALA A 51 -6.60 -1.36 2.40
C ALA A 51 -7.91 -0.66 2.81
N TYR A 52 -9.02 -1.40 2.91
CA TYR A 52 -10.36 -0.84 3.15
C TYR A 52 -10.50 0.00 4.43
N PRO A 53 -9.93 -0.37 5.59
CA PRO A 53 -10.01 0.43 6.81
C PRO A 53 -9.47 1.85 6.67
N PHE A 54 -8.61 2.10 5.68
CA PHE A 54 -8.00 3.40 5.43
C PHE A 54 -8.86 4.31 4.54
N LEU A 55 -9.91 3.78 3.88
CA LEU A 55 -10.75 4.56 2.96
C LEU A 55 -11.70 5.49 3.69
N HIS A 56 -12.19 5.10 4.87
CA HIS A 56 -13.17 5.86 5.64
C HIS A 56 -12.71 5.96 7.08
N THR A 57 -12.22 7.15 7.44
CA THR A 57 -11.88 7.49 8.83
C THR A 57 -12.82 8.56 9.34
N GLN A 58 -12.95 8.62 10.67
CA GLN A 58 -13.72 9.69 11.32
C GLN A 58 -13.22 11.08 10.90
N GLU A 59 -11.90 11.23 10.77
CA GLU A 59 -11.23 12.47 10.39
C GLU A 59 -11.55 12.87 8.93
N LEU A 60 -11.63 11.90 8.02
CA LEU A 60 -12.13 12.15 6.66
C LEU A 60 -13.57 12.65 6.67
N GLY A 61 -14.44 12.07 7.51
CA GLY A 61 -15.84 12.49 7.65
C GLY A 61 -15.97 13.96 8.02
N TYR A 62 -15.17 14.44 8.98
CA TYR A 62 -15.16 15.86 9.34
C TYR A 62 -14.69 16.77 8.20
N GLN A 63 -13.70 16.34 7.41
CA GLN A 63 -13.24 17.12 6.26
C GLN A 63 -14.26 17.16 5.13
N LEU A 64 -15.09 16.13 4.97
CA LEU A 64 -16.14 16.07 3.96
C LEU A 64 -17.40 16.85 4.35
N LEU A 65 -17.69 16.98 5.66
CA LEU A 65 -18.95 17.53 6.16
C LEU A 65 -18.84 18.94 6.76
N MET A 66 -17.62 19.44 6.98
CA MET A 66 -17.39 20.74 7.62
C MET A 66 -16.64 21.68 6.69
N GLY A 67 -16.76 22.98 6.95
CA GLY A 67 -16.22 24.03 6.07
C GLY A 67 -17.22 24.46 5.01
N THR A 68 -18.52 24.35 5.31
CA THR A 68 -19.61 24.95 4.54
C THR A 68 -20.33 25.99 5.41
N ASP A 69 -21.28 26.71 4.85
CA ASP A 69 -22.15 27.65 5.58
C ASP A 69 -23.21 26.95 6.45
N GLU A 70 -23.28 25.62 6.43
CA GLU A 70 -24.23 24.82 7.21
C GLU A 70 -23.78 24.55 8.65
N ALA A 71 -22.49 24.70 8.96
CA ALA A 71 -21.93 24.40 10.28
C ALA A 71 -20.79 25.34 10.67
N SER A 72 -20.77 25.75 11.94
CA SER A 72 -19.69 26.54 12.55
C SER A 72 -19.35 26.01 13.94
N SER A 73 -18.10 26.15 14.37
CA SER A 73 -17.66 25.73 15.69
C SER A 73 -17.37 26.92 16.60
N THR A 74 -17.72 26.82 17.88
CA THR A 74 -17.32 27.80 18.90
C THR A 74 -16.13 27.31 19.73
N GLU A 75 -15.60 26.13 19.44
CA GLU A 75 -14.48 25.56 20.17
C GLU A 75 -13.14 26.18 19.73
N SER A 76 -12.18 26.24 20.65
CA SER A 76 -10.81 26.68 20.39
C SER A 76 -9.85 25.50 20.51
N ASN A 77 -8.85 25.40 19.62
CA ASN A 77 -7.85 24.32 19.63
C ASN A 77 -8.48 22.91 19.58
N SER A 78 -9.57 22.77 18.86
CA SER A 78 -10.31 21.52 18.65
C SER A 78 -10.22 21.12 17.20
N LYS A 79 -10.59 19.88 16.87
CA LYS A 79 -10.69 19.44 15.48
C LYS A 79 -11.89 20.05 14.74
N TYR A 80 -12.87 20.58 15.47
CA TYR A 80 -14.07 21.17 14.90
C TYR A 80 -13.88 22.56 14.31
N VAL A 81 -12.76 23.23 14.62
CA VAL A 81 -12.38 24.54 14.05
C VAL A 81 -12.25 24.54 12.52
N MET A 82 -12.14 23.36 11.90
CA MET A 82 -12.19 23.17 10.45
C MET A 82 -13.45 23.79 9.82
N SER A 83 -14.58 23.76 10.53
CA SER A 83 -15.83 24.38 10.09
C SER A 83 -15.71 25.89 9.85
N ASN A 84 -14.77 26.54 10.55
CA ASN A 84 -14.51 27.97 10.44
C ASN A 84 -13.29 28.29 9.57
N TYR A 85 -12.72 27.29 8.88
CA TYR A 85 -11.44 27.42 8.17
C TYR A 85 -10.25 27.88 9.05
N ASP A 86 -10.32 27.64 10.35
CA ASP A 86 -9.27 28.02 11.30
C ASP A 86 -8.33 26.85 11.59
N TYR A 87 -7.46 26.52 10.64
CA TYR A 87 -6.50 25.42 10.77
C TYR A 87 -5.11 25.78 10.26
N THR A 88 -4.11 25.06 10.77
CA THR A 88 -2.70 25.23 10.42
C THR A 88 -2.09 23.89 10.01
N ASN A 89 -0.81 23.89 9.64
CA ASN A 89 -0.05 22.65 9.42
C ASN A 89 0.07 21.77 10.67
N LEU A 90 -0.25 22.29 11.86
CA LEU A 90 -0.26 21.55 13.12
C LEU A 90 -1.60 20.87 13.41
N THR A 91 -2.63 21.11 12.59
CA THR A 91 -3.96 20.52 12.78
C THR A 91 -3.91 19.01 12.51
N GLY A 92 -3.92 18.20 13.58
CA GLY A 92 -3.70 16.76 13.52
C GLY A 92 -4.67 15.99 12.62
N MET A 93 -5.90 16.46 12.48
CA MET A 93 -6.90 15.90 11.56
C MET A 93 -6.40 15.86 10.11
N LEU A 94 -5.82 16.96 9.61
CA LEU A 94 -5.31 17.05 8.24
C LEU A 94 -4.20 16.03 8.01
N ASN A 95 -3.27 15.93 8.96
CA ASN A 95 -2.17 14.97 8.91
C ASN A 95 -2.67 13.51 8.97
N SER A 96 -3.72 13.26 9.77
CA SER A 96 -4.32 11.93 9.90
C SER A 96 -4.92 11.47 8.58
N THR A 97 -5.77 12.29 7.94
CA THR A 97 -6.34 11.93 6.63
C THR A 97 -5.26 11.76 5.58
N TYR A 98 -4.30 12.70 5.49
CA TYR A 98 -3.20 12.61 4.54
C TYR A 98 -2.45 11.28 4.66
N THR A 99 -1.99 10.96 5.87
CA THR A 99 -1.23 9.72 6.14
C THR A 99 -2.06 8.48 5.87
N THR A 100 -3.34 8.50 6.22
CA THR A 100 -4.26 7.36 6.04
C THR A 100 -4.50 7.09 4.55
N MET A 101 -4.72 8.12 3.74
CA MET A 101 -4.91 7.97 2.29
C MET A 101 -3.65 7.40 1.62
N TYR A 102 -2.45 7.86 2.01
CA TYR A 102 -1.21 7.29 1.47
C TYR A 102 -0.97 5.84 1.91
N LYS A 103 -1.47 5.43 3.08
CA LYS A 103 -1.48 4.00 3.46
C LYS A 103 -2.37 3.19 2.52
N ALA A 104 -3.59 3.66 2.24
CA ALA A 104 -4.49 2.98 1.28
C ALA A 104 -3.83 2.85 -0.11
N ILE A 105 -3.16 3.91 -0.58
CA ILE A 105 -2.43 3.93 -1.84
C ILE A 105 -1.29 2.90 -1.85
N GLU A 106 -0.53 2.78 -0.76
CA GLU A 106 0.56 1.82 -0.69
C GLU A 106 0.04 0.37 -0.79
N TYR A 107 -1.01 0.03 -0.04
CA TYR A 107 -1.63 -1.29 -0.15
C TYR A 107 -2.10 -1.56 -1.59
N ALA A 108 -2.78 -0.59 -2.20
CA ALA A 108 -3.24 -0.72 -3.58
C ALA A 108 -2.08 -0.87 -4.57
N ASN A 109 -1.01 -0.09 -4.44
CA ASN A 109 0.17 -0.19 -5.30
C ASN A 109 0.84 -1.57 -5.19
N VAL A 110 0.96 -2.12 -3.98
CA VAL A 110 1.48 -3.47 -3.75
C VAL A 110 0.59 -4.51 -4.43
N CYS A 111 -0.73 -4.44 -4.26
CA CYS A 111 -1.66 -5.35 -4.92
C CYS A 111 -1.62 -5.24 -6.45
N ILE A 112 -1.66 -4.03 -7.00
CA ILE A 112 -1.63 -3.77 -8.46
C ILE A 112 -0.33 -4.27 -9.10
N ALA A 113 0.80 -4.16 -8.39
CA ALA A 113 2.08 -4.64 -8.90
C ALA A 113 2.20 -6.17 -8.93
N ASN A 114 1.51 -6.88 -8.03
CA ASN A 114 1.73 -8.32 -7.80
C ASN A 114 0.58 -9.22 -8.27
N LEU A 115 -0.68 -8.77 -8.17
CA LEU A 115 -1.85 -9.56 -8.60
C LEU A 115 -1.77 -10.04 -10.06
N PRO A 116 -1.33 -9.23 -11.05
CA PRO A 116 -1.21 -9.67 -12.43
C PRO A 116 -0.19 -10.80 -12.66
N ALA A 117 0.75 -11.00 -11.74
CA ALA A 117 1.77 -12.04 -11.84
C ALA A 117 1.34 -13.38 -11.21
N MET A 118 0.20 -13.42 -10.52
CA MET A 118 -0.32 -14.62 -9.88
C MET A 118 -0.77 -15.65 -10.93
N GLN A 119 -0.53 -16.92 -10.65
CA GLN A 119 -0.95 -18.03 -11.51
C GLN A 119 -2.28 -18.59 -11.01
N ALA A 120 -3.35 -18.40 -11.77
CA ALA A 120 -4.65 -18.98 -11.45
C ALA A 120 -4.69 -20.48 -11.80
N SER A 121 -5.21 -21.31 -10.90
CA SER A 121 -5.41 -22.75 -11.17
C SER A 121 -6.73 -23.06 -11.90
N SER A 122 -7.65 -22.10 -11.97
CA SER A 122 -8.95 -22.24 -12.63
C SER A 122 -9.50 -20.90 -13.14
N GLU A 123 -10.53 -20.93 -13.99
CA GLU A 123 -11.20 -19.71 -14.46
C GLU A 123 -11.86 -18.92 -13.32
N GLY A 124 -12.48 -19.61 -12.34
CA GLY A 124 -13.06 -18.94 -11.17
C GLY A 124 -11.99 -18.26 -10.32
N GLU A 125 -10.81 -18.86 -10.24
CA GLU A 125 -9.67 -18.29 -9.56
C GLU A 125 -9.11 -17.05 -10.27
N GLN A 126 -9.03 -17.09 -11.60
CA GLN A 126 -8.66 -15.91 -12.40
C GLN A 126 -9.64 -14.76 -12.18
N LYS A 127 -10.96 -15.04 -12.20
CA LYS A 127 -12.00 -14.04 -11.92
C LYS A 127 -11.84 -13.40 -10.54
N LYS A 128 -11.44 -14.18 -9.54
CA LYS A 128 -11.17 -13.65 -8.20
C LYS A 128 -9.93 -12.73 -8.19
N ILE A 129 -8.85 -13.10 -8.88
CA ILE A 129 -7.65 -12.26 -9.02
C ILE A 129 -8.01 -10.94 -9.73
N ASP A 130 -8.78 -11.03 -10.82
CA ASP A 130 -9.22 -9.87 -11.59
C ASP A 130 -10.10 -8.94 -10.72
N ALA A 131 -11.06 -9.50 -9.97
CA ALA A 131 -11.87 -8.72 -9.03
C ALA A 131 -11.02 -8.01 -7.98
N LEU A 132 -10.04 -8.70 -7.36
CA LEU A 132 -9.11 -8.11 -6.39
C LEU A 132 -8.26 -6.99 -7.00
N LEU A 133 -7.86 -7.12 -8.27
CA LEU A 133 -7.13 -6.09 -9.01
C LEU A 133 -8.03 -4.87 -9.26
N GLY A 134 -9.28 -5.10 -9.68
CA GLY A 134 -10.28 -4.05 -9.87
C GLY A 134 -10.58 -3.29 -8.57
N GLU A 135 -10.73 -4.00 -7.44
CA GLU A 135 -10.87 -3.39 -6.12
C GLU A 135 -9.66 -2.49 -5.79
N SER A 136 -8.44 -3.00 -5.99
CA SER A 136 -7.21 -2.26 -5.70
C SER A 136 -7.07 -0.97 -6.52
N LEU A 137 -7.42 -1.03 -7.82
CA LEU A 137 -7.46 0.13 -8.70
C LEU A 137 -8.46 1.19 -8.21
N ALA A 138 -9.68 0.76 -7.86
CA ALA A 138 -10.71 1.65 -7.33
C ALA A 138 -10.30 2.30 -5.99
N ILE A 139 -9.65 1.54 -5.11
CA ILE A 139 -9.10 2.01 -3.83
C ILE A 139 -8.06 3.12 -4.05
N ARG A 140 -7.11 2.90 -4.97
CA ARG A 140 -6.08 3.89 -5.29
C ARG A 140 -6.68 5.17 -5.86
N ALA A 141 -7.61 5.04 -6.81
CA ALA A 141 -8.32 6.17 -7.40
C ALA A 141 -9.10 6.97 -6.35
N TYR A 142 -9.83 6.27 -5.46
CA TYR A 142 -10.58 6.92 -4.37
C TYR A 142 -9.66 7.70 -3.43
N ALA A 143 -8.54 7.10 -3.02
CA ALA A 143 -7.60 7.72 -2.10
C ALA A 143 -6.94 8.96 -2.72
N TYR A 144 -6.48 8.88 -3.97
CA TYR A 144 -5.93 10.04 -4.68
C TYR A 144 -6.97 11.13 -4.93
N TRP A 145 -8.20 10.77 -5.29
CA TRP A 145 -9.28 11.73 -5.47
C TRP A 145 -9.58 12.52 -4.19
N ASN A 146 -9.55 11.87 -3.02
CA ASN A 146 -9.68 12.55 -1.72
C ASN A 146 -8.48 13.47 -1.45
N LEU A 147 -7.26 12.99 -1.64
CA LEU A 147 -6.05 13.80 -1.43
C LEU A 147 -6.08 15.07 -2.29
N VAL A 148 -6.43 14.96 -3.57
CA VAL A 148 -6.49 16.11 -4.46
C VAL A 148 -7.57 17.11 -4.06
N ARG A 149 -8.74 16.64 -3.61
CA ARG A 149 -9.83 17.53 -3.17
C ARG A 149 -9.44 18.40 -1.97
N PHE A 150 -8.67 17.87 -1.02
CA PHE A 150 -8.29 18.61 0.18
C PHE A 150 -6.97 19.37 0.05
N PHE A 151 -6.00 18.83 -0.67
CA PHE A 151 -4.63 19.33 -0.70
C PHE A 151 -4.19 19.89 -2.06
N GLY A 152 -4.98 19.69 -3.11
CA GLY A 152 -4.63 20.06 -4.48
C GLY A 152 -3.55 19.14 -5.04
N ASP A 153 -2.45 19.72 -5.52
CA ASP A 153 -1.34 18.96 -6.08
C ASP A 153 -0.64 18.18 -4.95
N VAL A 154 -0.27 16.93 -5.16
CA VAL A 154 0.33 16.08 -4.10
C VAL A 154 1.42 15.17 -4.66
N PRO A 155 2.33 14.62 -3.83
CA PRO A 155 3.21 13.54 -4.23
C PRO A 155 2.44 12.37 -4.86
N PHE A 156 2.91 11.89 -6.00
CA PHE A 156 2.18 10.91 -6.79
C PHE A 156 3.09 9.74 -7.16
N SER A 157 2.70 8.53 -6.76
CA SER A 157 3.42 7.28 -7.01
C SER A 157 2.45 6.16 -7.31
N LEU A 158 2.70 5.45 -8.40
CA LEU A 158 1.95 4.26 -8.82
C LEU A 158 2.70 2.97 -8.52
N LYS A 159 3.83 3.08 -7.82
CA LYS A 159 4.70 1.95 -7.49
C LYS A 159 4.71 1.72 -5.98
N PRO A 160 4.88 0.45 -5.54
CA PRO A 160 5.16 0.13 -4.15
C PRO A 160 6.35 0.91 -3.64
N THR A 161 6.31 1.29 -2.36
CA THR A 161 7.38 2.05 -1.72
C THR A 161 8.73 1.30 -1.76
N ALA A 162 8.70 -0.03 -1.70
CA ALA A 162 9.88 -0.88 -1.79
C ALA A 162 10.62 -0.79 -3.14
N GLU A 163 9.95 -0.35 -4.20
CA GLU A 163 10.52 -0.19 -5.55
C GLU A 163 11.05 1.24 -5.80
N LEU A 164 10.83 2.15 -4.86
CA LEU A 164 11.26 3.53 -5.01
C LEU A 164 12.76 3.66 -4.76
N THR A 165 13.46 4.28 -5.72
CA THR A 165 14.88 4.60 -5.59
C THR A 165 15.13 5.92 -4.85
N THR A 166 14.09 6.74 -4.69
CA THR A 166 14.13 8.02 -3.98
C THR A 166 12.79 8.30 -3.30
N PHE A 167 12.85 8.88 -2.12
CA PHE A 167 11.68 9.35 -1.37
C PHE A 167 11.42 10.85 -1.60
N SER A 168 12.26 11.51 -2.40
CA SER A 168 12.02 12.89 -2.83
C SER A 168 10.99 12.87 -3.95
N SER A 169 9.76 13.28 -3.64
CA SER A 169 8.69 13.43 -4.63
C SER A 169 8.20 14.88 -4.64
N SER A 170 8.28 15.52 -5.80
CA SER A 170 7.62 16.82 -6.01
C SER A 170 6.12 16.62 -6.15
N ARG A 171 5.36 17.66 -5.78
CA ARG A 171 3.91 17.68 -6.01
C ARG A 171 3.64 17.55 -7.51
N VAL A 172 2.74 16.65 -7.88
CA VAL A 172 2.29 16.46 -9.26
C VAL A 172 0.96 17.18 -9.45
N SER A 173 0.74 17.74 -10.64
CA SER A 173 -0.51 18.43 -10.98
C SER A 173 -1.72 17.55 -10.71
N ARG A 174 -2.76 18.14 -10.10
CA ARG A 174 -4.05 17.49 -9.90
C ARG A 174 -4.63 16.89 -11.17
N ASP A 175 -4.42 17.51 -12.32
CA ASP A 175 -5.00 17.07 -13.59
C ASP A 175 -4.42 15.71 -13.98
N THR A 176 -3.10 15.56 -13.86
CA THR A 176 -2.41 14.27 -14.09
C THR A 176 -2.88 13.20 -13.12
N ILE A 177 -3.13 13.56 -11.86
CA ILE A 177 -3.62 12.61 -10.86
C ILE A 177 -5.05 12.20 -11.17
N TRP A 178 -5.92 13.12 -11.59
CA TRP A 178 -7.29 12.82 -12.00
C TRP A 178 -7.35 11.97 -13.26
N ASP A 179 -6.52 12.24 -14.27
CA ASP A 179 -6.42 11.41 -15.46
C ASP A 179 -6.08 9.95 -15.08
N GLN A 180 -5.14 9.76 -14.15
CA GLN A 180 -4.85 8.42 -13.64
C GLN A 180 -6.02 7.82 -12.85
N CYS A 181 -6.70 8.59 -12.01
CA CYS A 181 -7.88 8.10 -11.27
C CYS A 181 -8.97 7.61 -12.24
N VAL A 182 -9.21 8.33 -13.33
CA VAL A 182 -10.16 7.92 -14.37
C VAL A 182 -9.70 6.64 -15.06
N SER A 183 -8.42 6.55 -15.43
CA SER A 183 -7.83 5.34 -16.03
C SER A 183 -7.95 4.12 -15.10
N ASP A 184 -7.63 4.28 -13.81
CA ASP A 184 -7.74 3.21 -12.81
C ASP A 184 -9.20 2.72 -12.69
N LEU A 185 -10.17 3.65 -12.65
CA LEU A 185 -11.59 3.31 -12.56
C LEU A 185 -12.12 2.66 -13.84
N GLN A 186 -11.66 3.08 -15.02
CA GLN A 186 -12.03 2.44 -16.29
C GLN A 186 -11.59 0.98 -16.33
N GLN A 187 -10.34 0.71 -15.92
CA GLN A 187 -9.84 -0.67 -15.79
C GLN A 187 -10.59 -1.45 -14.71
N ALA A 188 -10.87 -0.83 -13.57
CA ALA A 188 -11.63 -1.49 -12.50
C ALA A 188 -13.01 -1.95 -12.95
N VAL A 189 -13.72 -1.17 -13.77
CA VAL A 189 -15.04 -1.52 -14.29
C VAL A 189 -15.00 -2.77 -15.20
N GLU A 190 -13.91 -2.98 -15.92
CA GLU A 190 -13.75 -4.17 -16.79
C GLU A 190 -13.47 -5.45 -15.98
N LEU A 191 -12.87 -5.31 -14.80
CA LEU A 191 -12.42 -6.42 -13.96
C LEU A 191 -13.42 -6.80 -12.86
N LEU A 192 -14.19 -5.83 -12.37
CA LEU A 192 -15.13 -6.03 -11.27
C LEU A 192 -16.41 -6.74 -11.76
N PRO A 193 -16.81 -7.84 -11.10
CA PRO A 193 -18.03 -8.55 -11.45
C PRO A 193 -19.28 -7.78 -10.99
N TRP A 194 -20.39 -7.98 -11.69
CA TRP A 194 -21.66 -7.45 -11.23
C TRP A 194 -22.11 -8.18 -9.97
N LYS A 195 -22.75 -7.46 -9.04
CA LYS A 195 -23.31 -8.06 -7.81
C LYS A 195 -24.21 -9.27 -8.09
N SER A 196 -24.94 -9.25 -9.20
CA SER A 196 -25.85 -10.33 -9.63
C SER A 196 -25.13 -11.60 -10.07
N GLU A 197 -23.86 -11.51 -10.47
CA GLU A 197 -23.09 -12.64 -11.00
C GLU A 197 -22.54 -13.50 -9.87
N GLY A 198 -22.33 -12.93 -8.68
CA GLY A 198 -21.72 -13.61 -7.54
C GLY A 198 -20.24 -13.90 -7.79
N VAL A 199 -19.43 -13.76 -6.74
CA VAL A 199 -18.02 -14.20 -6.76
C VAL A 199 -17.87 -15.34 -5.77
#